data_AF-A0A970LWA1-F1
#
_entry.id   AF-A0A970LWA1-F1
#
_cell.length_a   1.000
_cell.length_b   1.000
_cell.length_c   1.000
_cell.angle_alpha   90.00
_cell.angle_beta   90.00
_cell.angle_gamma   90.00
#
_symmetry.space_group_name_H-M   'P 1'
#
loop_
_entity.id
_entity.type
_entity.pdbx_description
1 polymer ?
#
loop_
_entity_poly.entity_id
_entity_poly.type
_entity_poly.pdbx_seq_one_letter_code
_entity_poly.pdbx_strand_id
1 'polypeptide(L)'
;MSKPKRPSKSKKKTNTVQSMRALKGGIIFILGLLLVLGVILWSSLFRDYPVEGQKQLLAINEGDTYSRFIDRLAEDDHVNFPIVLKLYQWVMIHDSMKKGVYEVRQGMSVRQVMEMIANAENAQMNRILVIEGTTFKQLIEALKKDDLVSKEVVHLPYDQMLKALNIPYAHPEGLFAPNTYFFAKGETDRKILTDLYQRQMKALDDAWNNRAADLPYKNKYEALIMASIIEKETNVDAELRQVSGVFVRRLKLGMRLQTDPTVIYGMGDRYQGNITRQDLR
;
A
#
# COMPACT_ATOMS: atom_id res chain seq x y z
N MET A 1 -79.58 52.71 8.65
CA MET A 1 -78.85 51.65 9.39
C MET A 1 -78.26 50.65 8.40
N SER A 2 -77.14 50.05 8.78
CA SER A 2 -76.10 49.49 7.91
C SER A 2 -76.26 48.00 7.58
N LYS A 3 -76.03 47.64 6.29
CA LYS A 3 -75.34 46.43 5.75
C LYS A 3 -75.95 45.02 6.04
N PRO A 4 -75.77 44.00 5.15
CA PRO A 4 -74.44 43.46 4.84
C PRO A 4 -74.13 43.08 3.37
N LYS A 5 -72.81 43.09 3.10
CA LYS A 5 -72.13 42.67 1.87
C LYS A 5 -72.29 41.16 1.63
N ARG A 6 -72.53 40.76 0.37
CA ARG A 6 -72.29 39.38 -0.09
C ARG A 6 -70.78 39.07 -0.07
N PRO A 7 -70.33 37.92 0.49
CA PRO A 7 -68.93 37.53 0.37
C PRO A 7 -68.67 36.89 -1.00
N SER A 8 -67.58 37.31 -1.66
CA SER A 8 -67.09 36.69 -2.90
C SER A 8 -66.53 35.30 -2.63
N LYS A 9 -67.21 34.24 -3.10
CA LYS A 9 -66.65 32.89 -3.18
C LYS A 9 -65.88 32.74 -4.51
N SER A 10 -64.60 33.12 -4.59
CA SER A 10 -63.78 32.78 -5.78
C SER A 10 -62.25 32.93 -5.64
N LYS A 11 -61.63 32.53 -4.50
CA LYS A 11 -60.14 32.51 -4.41
C LYS A 11 -59.52 31.29 -3.71
N LYS A 12 -60.32 30.31 -3.24
CA LYS A 12 -59.79 29.16 -2.48
C LYS A 12 -59.45 27.93 -3.34
N LYS A 13 -59.97 27.79 -4.56
CA LYS A 13 -59.73 26.61 -5.42
C LYS A 13 -58.43 26.67 -6.23
N THR A 14 -57.89 27.86 -6.52
CA THR A 14 -56.67 28.03 -7.33
C THR A 14 -55.39 27.74 -6.54
N ASN A 15 -55.32 28.12 -5.27
CA ASN A 15 -54.12 27.89 -4.44
C ASN A 15 -53.87 26.42 -4.12
N THR A 16 -54.92 25.59 -4.00
CA THR A 16 -54.79 24.15 -3.73
C THR A 16 -54.26 23.38 -4.94
N VAL A 17 -54.64 23.79 -6.15
CA VAL A 17 -54.15 23.17 -7.39
C VAL A 17 -52.69 23.56 -7.65
N GLN A 18 -52.30 24.79 -7.31
CA GLN A 18 -50.93 25.28 -7.47
C GLN A 18 -49.96 24.66 -6.44
N SER A 19 -50.39 24.46 -5.18
CA SER A 19 -49.60 23.72 -4.17
C SER A 19 -49.46 22.23 -4.51
N MET A 20 -50.50 21.59 -5.05
CA MET A 20 -50.41 20.21 -5.54
C MET A 20 -49.48 20.07 -6.76
N ARG A 21 -49.41 21.08 -7.64
CA ARG A 21 -48.44 21.09 -8.77
C ARG A 21 -47.00 21.27 -8.29
N ALA A 22 -46.76 22.14 -7.30
CA ALA A 22 -45.44 22.29 -6.68
C ALA A 22 -45.01 21.03 -5.92
N LEU A 23 -45.93 20.39 -5.20
CA LEU A 23 -45.68 19.11 -4.51
C LEU A 23 -45.38 17.98 -5.51
N LYS A 24 -46.15 17.88 -6.60
CA LYS A 24 -45.89 16.93 -7.70
C LYS A 24 -44.55 17.18 -8.38
N GLY A 25 -44.19 18.44 -8.60
CA GLY A 25 -42.88 18.83 -9.13
C GLY A 25 -41.72 18.43 -8.21
N GLY A 26 -41.88 18.65 -6.90
CA GLY A 26 -40.91 18.20 -5.89
C GLY A 26 -40.75 16.68 -5.83
N ILE A 27 -41.86 15.94 -5.91
CA ILE A 27 -41.82 14.46 -5.95
C ILE A 27 -41.13 13.95 -7.22
N ILE A 28 -41.44 14.53 -8.39
CA ILE A 28 -40.78 14.17 -9.65
C ILE A 28 -39.28 14.49 -9.60
N PHE A 29 -38.89 15.62 -9.01
CA PHE A 29 -37.49 15.98 -8.83
C PHE A 29 -36.75 15.00 -7.91
N ILE A 30 -37.34 14.64 -6.77
CA ILE A 30 -36.78 13.65 -5.84
C ILE A 30 -36.66 12.27 -6.50
N LEU A 31 -37.69 11.83 -7.24
CA LEU A 31 -37.67 10.59 -8.00
C LEU A 31 -36.57 10.61 -9.08
N GLY A 32 -36.43 11.72 -9.80
CA GLY A 32 -35.35 11.89 -10.78
C GLY A 32 -33.96 11.81 -10.13
N LEU A 33 -33.79 12.45 -8.97
CA LEU A 33 -32.53 12.43 -8.23
C LEU A 33 -32.21 11.03 -7.67
N LEU A 34 -33.21 10.30 -7.19
CA LEU A 34 -33.08 8.89 -6.79
C LEU A 34 -32.73 7.98 -7.97
N LEU A 35 -33.31 8.23 -9.15
CA LEU A 35 -33.00 7.46 -10.36
C LEU A 35 -31.56 7.71 -10.82
N VAL A 36 -31.11 8.97 -10.81
CA VAL A 36 -29.71 9.32 -11.10
C VAL A 36 -28.75 8.67 -10.10
N LEU A 37 -29.07 8.73 -8.79
CA LEU A 37 -28.30 8.03 -7.76
C LEU A 37 -28.26 6.52 -7.99
N GLY A 38 -29.40 5.91 -8.35
CA GLY A 38 -29.48 4.49 -8.66
C GLY A 38 -28.61 4.08 -9.84
N VAL A 39 -28.59 4.89 -10.91
CA VAL A 39 -27.72 4.67 -12.07
C VAL A 39 -26.25 4.81 -11.70
N ILE A 40 -25.88 5.81 -10.88
CA ILE A 40 -24.50 5.99 -10.40
C ILE A 40 -24.04 4.80 -9.55
N LEU A 41 -24.88 4.34 -8.61
CA LEU A 41 -24.59 3.17 -7.78
C LEU A 41 -24.42 1.91 -8.64
N TRP A 42 -25.34 1.68 -9.58
CA TRP A 42 -25.29 0.55 -10.50
C TRP A 42 -24.01 0.58 -11.35
N SER A 43 -23.74 1.72 -11.99
CA SER A 43 -22.58 1.91 -12.84
C SER A 43 -21.25 1.78 -12.09
N SER A 44 -21.21 2.09 -10.79
CA SER A 44 -19.98 2.02 -10.01
C SER A 44 -19.72 0.62 -9.46
N LEU A 45 -20.76 -0.12 -9.06
CA LEU A 45 -20.61 -1.43 -8.40
C LEU A 45 -20.48 -2.58 -9.40
N PHE A 46 -21.21 -2.51 -10.51
CA PHE A 46 -21.28 -3.57 -11.52
C PHE A 46 -20.36 -3.33 -12.71
N ARG A 47 -19.46 -2.34 -12.62
CA ARG A 47 -18.41 -2.18 -13.62
C ARG A 47 -17.42 -3.33 -13.51
N ASP A 48 -17.00 -3.83 -14.66
CA ASP A 48 -15.99 -4.88 -14.73
C ASP A 48 -14.67 -4.39 -14.14
N TYR A 49 -14.06 -5.25 -13.34
CA TYR A 49 -12.72 -5.04 -12.85
C TYR A 49 -11.74 -5.12 -14.04
N PRO A 50 -10.78 -4.19 -14.15
CA PRO A 50 -9.79 -4.20 -15.22
C PRO A 50 -8.91 -5.44 -15.11
N VAL A 51 -8.99 -6.34 -16.09
CA VAL A 51 -8.17 -7.55 -16.15
C VAL A 51 -7.35 -7.54 -17.42
N GLU A 52 -6.04 -7.77 -17.31
CA GLU A 52 -5.18 -8.03 -18.46
C GLU A 52 -5.43 -9.48 -18.97
N GLY A 53 -6.21 -9.61 -20.04
CA GLY A 53 -6.55 -10.91 -20.64
C GLY A 53 -7.71 -11.62 -19.95
N GLN A 54 -7.67 -12.95 -19.89
CA GLN A 54 -8.78 -13.76 -19.35
C GLN A 54 -8.74 -13.92 -17.83
N LYS A 55 -7.54 -13.86 -17.23
CA LYS A 55 -7.30 -14.06 -15.80
C LYS A 55 -6.09 -13.25 -15.36
N GLN A 56 -6.17 -12.67 -14.17
CA GLN A 56 -5.08 -11.93 -13.53
C GLN A 56 -4.99 -12.33 -12.06
N LEU A 57 -3.76 -12.49 -11.57
CA LEU A 57 -3.50 -12.82 -10.17
C LEU A 57 -3.27 -11.52 -9.39
N LEU A 58 -4.08 -11.32 -8.36
CA LEU A 58 -4.04 -10.15 -7.48
C LEU A 58 -3.44 -10.55 -6.13
N ALA A 59 -2.24 -10.05 -5.84
CA ALA A 59 -1.59 -10.25 -4.56
C ALA A 59 -2.05 -9.20 -3.53
N ILE A 60 -2.57 -9.68 -2.40
CA ILE A 60 -2.93 -8.86 -1.23
C ILE A 60 -1.91 -9.12 -0.14
N ASN A 61 -1.19 -8.07 0.25
CA ASN A 61 -0.13 -8.14 1.24
C ASN A 61 -0.60 -7.64 2.61
N GLU A 62 0.23 -7.90 3.62
CA GLU A 62 -0.05 -7.43 4.97
C GLU A 62 -0.05 -5.89 5.02
N GLY A 63 -1.08 -5.32 5.64
CA GLY A 63 -1.28 -3.89 5.72
C GLY A 63 -1.94 -3.26 4.50
N ASP A 64 -2.31 -3.99 3.45
CA ASP A 64 -3.16 -3.43 2.39
C ASP A 64 -4.56 -3.08 2.91
N THR A 65 -5.16 -1.98 2.43
CA THR A 65 -6.50 -1.53 2.86
C THR A 65 -7.44 -1.30 1.68
N TYR A 66 -8.74 -1.50 1.90
CA TYR A 66 -9.77 -1.24 0.88
C TYR A 66 -9.72 0.19 0.36
N SER A 67 -9.49 1.19 1.24
CA SER A 67 -9.39 2.58 0.76
C SER A 67 -8.26 2.72 -0.26
N ARG A 68 -7.04 2.23 0.06
CA ARG A 68 -5.92 2.31 -0.87
C ARG A 68 -6.12 1.49 -2.14
N PHE A 69 -6.84 0.37 -2.05
CA PHE A 69 -7.20 -0.43 -3.22
C PHE A 69 -8.18 0.33 -4.14
N ILE A 70 -9.23 0.92 -3.57
CA ILE A 70 -10.24 1.71 -4.30
C ILE A 70 -9.62 2.98 -4.88
N ASP A 71 -8.74 3.65 -4.14
CA ASP A 71 -8.08 4.89 -4.57
C ASP A 71 -7.19 4.62 -5.80
N ARG A 72 -6.43 3.52 -5.80
CA ARG A 72 -5.64 3.08 -6.97
C ARG A 72 -6.53 2.80 -8.19
N LEU A 73 -7.66 2.09 -8.01
CA LEU A 73 -8.60 1.84 -9.10
C LEU A 73 -9.23 3.12 -9.67
N ALA A 74 -9.35 4.17 -8.86
CA ALA A 74 -9.86 5.46 -9.33
C ALA A 74 -8.77 6.27 -10.06
N GLU A 75 -7.52 6.20 -9.61
CA GLU A 75 -6.37 6.85 -10.28
C GLU A 75 -6.16 6.33 -11.70
N ASP A 76 -6.39 5.04 -11.93
CA ASP A 76 -6.26 4.40 -13.24
C ASP A 76 -7.53 4.53 -14.14
N ASP A 77 -8.44 5.46 -13.83
CA ASP A 77 -9.73 5.69 -14.52
C ASP A 77 -10.67 4.46 -14.60
N HIS A 78 -10.39 3.44 -13.79
CA HIS A 78 -11.20 2.22 -13.75
C HIS A 78 -12.48 2.40 -12.92
N VAL A 79 -12.51 3.39 -12.02
CA VAL A 79 -13.66 3.71 -11.16
C VAL A 79 -13.96 5.21 -11.16
N ASN A 80 -15.13 5.59 -11.66
CA ASN A 80 -15.55 7.01 -11.73
C ASN A 80 -15.98 7.58 -10.36
N PHE A 81 -16.44 6.74 -9.44
CA PHE A 81 -17.00 7.17 -8.15
C PHE A 81 -16.43 6.35 -6.98
N PRO A 82 -15.16 6.54 -6.59
CA PRO A 82 -14.54 5.78 -5.49
C PRO A 82 -15.32 5.88 -4.17
N ILE A 83 -16.00 7.00 -3.93
CA ILE A 83 -16.80 7.19 -2.71
C ILE A 83 -17.96 6.19 -2.60
N VAL A 84 -18.52 5.77 -3.74
CA VAL A 84 -19.59 4.76 -3.78
C VAL A 84 -19.05 3.40 -3.34
N LEU A 85 -17.87 3.01 -3.82
CA LEU A 85 -17.22 1.76 -3.41
C LEU A 85 -16.81 1.79 -1.93
N LYS A 86 -16.31 2.92 -1.43
CA LYS A 86 -15.99 3.08 0.00
C LYS A 86 -17.25 2.96 0.87
N LEU A 87 -18.35 3.59 0.46
CA LEU A 87 -19.63 3.46 1.16
C LEU A 87 -20.15 2.02 1.11
N TYR A 88 -20.07 1.37 -0.05
CA TYR A 88 -20.44 -0.04 -0.19
C TYR A 88 -19.61 -0.94 0.72
N GLN A 89 -18.30 -0.76 0.73
CA GLN A 89 -17.40 -1.48 1.64
C GLN A 89 -17.83 -1.29 3.09
N TRP A 90 -18.07 -0.05 3.52
CA TRP A 90 -18.47 0.25 4.89
C TRP A 90 -19.80 -0.41 5.31
N VAL A 91 -20.78 -0.49 4.39
CA VAL A 91 -22.12 -1.06 4.69
C VAL A 91 -22.15 -2.58 4.57
N MET A 92 -21.45 -3.14 3.58
CA MET A 92 -21.63 -4.54 3.16
C MET A 92 -20.44 -5.43 3.51
N ILE A 93 -19.23 -4.88 3.58
CA ILE A 93 -17.99 -5.63 3.80
C ILE A 93 -17.39 -5.22 5.16
N HIS A 94 -17.74 -5.98 6.18
CA HIS A 94 -17.26 -5.77 7.55
C HIS A 94 -15.89 -6.41 7.80
N ASP A 95 -15.52 -7.40 6.98
CA ASP A 95 -14.22 -8.07 7.04
C ASP A 95 -13.12 -7.23 6.40
N SER A 96 -11.93 -7.24 6.99
CA SER A 96 -10.73 -6.72 6.35
C SER A 96 -10.30 -7.60 5.16
N MET A 97 -9.54 -7.01 4.23
CA MET A 97 -8.93 -7.78 3.14
C MET A 97 -8.04 -8.87 3.75
N LYS A 98 -8.22 -10.11 3.30
CA LYS A 98 -7.40 -11.23 3.75
C LYS A 98 -6.17 -11.31 2.85
N LYS A 99 -5.04 -11.62 3.46
CA LYS A 99 -3.75 -11.70 2.78
C LYS A 99 -3.65 -12.98 1.95
N GLY A 100 -2.97 -12.90 0.81
CA GLY A 100 -2.81 -13.99 -0.14
C GLY A 100 -3.03 -13.56 -1.58
N VAL A 101 -3.04 -14.53 -2.50
CA VAL A 101 -3.14 -14.29 -3.93
C VAL A 101 -4.47 -14.79 -4.47
N TYR A 102 -5.18 -13.91 -5.16
CA TYR A 102 -6.52 -14.15 -5.66
C TYR A 102 -6.54 -14.21 -7.19
N GLU A 103 -7.25 -15.19 -7.76
CA GLU A 103 -7.47 -15.27 -9.21
C GLU A 103 -8.68 -14.42 -9.60
N VAL A 104 -8.42 -13.24 -10.16
CA VAL A 104 -9.46 -12.39 -10.77
C VAL A 104 -9.67 -12.82 -12.21
N ARG A 105 -10.92 -13.05 -12.62
CA ARG A 105 -11.28 -13.44 -13.98
C ARG A 105 -11.92 -12.29 -14.74
N GLN A 106 -11.77 -12.30 -16.06
CA GLN A 106 -12.47 -11.35 -16.92
C GLN A 106 -13.99 -11.44 -16.70
N GLY A 107 -14.64 -10.28 -16.60
CA GLY A 107 -16.09 -10.16 -16.33
C GLY A 107 -16.46 -10.22 -14.85
N MET A 108 -15.49 -10.32 -13.93
CA MET A 108 -15.76 -10.05 -12.52
C MET A 108 -15.95 -8.56 -12.32
N SER A 109 -17.04 -8.18 -11.64
CA SER A 109 -17.26 -6.79 -11.22
C SER A 109 -16.31 -6.38 -10.09
N VAL A 110 -16.03 -5.08 -9.95
CA VAL A 110 -15.23 -4.54 -8.84
C VAL A 110 -15.82 -4.96 -7.49
N ARG A 111 -17.15 -4.97 -7.36
CA ARG A 111 -17.85 -5.49 -6.19
C ARG A 111 -17.47 -6.95 -5.88
N GLN A 112 -17.52 -7.84 -6.87
CA GLN A 112 -17.20 -9.25 -6.70
C GLN A 112 -15.73 -9.45 -6.30
N VAL A 113 -14.82 -8.64 -6.85
CA VAL A 113 -13.40 -8.68 -6.44
C VAL A 113 -13.25 -8.25 -4.97
N MET A 114 -13.94 -7.18 -4.55
CA MET A 114 -13.92 -6.73 -3.16
C MET A 114 -14.48 -7.78 -2.19
N GLU A 115 -15.57 -8.48 -2.56
CA GLU A 115 -16.11 -9.58 -1.76
C GLU A 115 -15.17 -10.78 -1.73
N MET A 116 -14.52 -11.11 -2.86
CA MET A 116 -13.58 -12.22 -2.97
C MET A 116 -12.37 -12.04 -2.05
N ILE A 117 -11.77 -10.85 -2.03
CA ILE A 117 -10.59 -10.56 -1.19
C ILE A 117 -10.93 -10.42 0.30
N ALA A 118 -12.22 -10.32 0.66
CA ALA A 118 -12.67 -10.40 2.05
C ALA A 118 -12.65 -11.82 2.61
N ASN A 119 -12.62 -12.85 1.74
CA ASN A 119 -12.65 -14.26 2.13
C ASN A 119 -11.28 -14.93 1.91
N ALA A 120 -10.71 -15.49 2.98
CA ALA A 120 -9.40 -16.14 2.95
C ALA A 120 -9.39 -17.48 2.18
N GLU A 121 -10.55 -18.14 2.02
CA GLU A 121 -10.65 -19.42 1.32
C GLU A 121 -10.34 -19.30 -0.18
N ASN A 122 -10.49 -18.11 -0.75
CA ASN A 122 -10.18 -17.83 -2.16
C ASN A 122 -8.69 -17.55 -2.41
N ALA A 123 -7.84 -17.56 -1.38
CA ALA A 123 -6.48 -17.07 -1.45
C ALA A 123 -5.44 -18.19 -1.55
N GLN A 124 -4.52 -18.09 -2.52
CA GLN A 124 -3.29 -18.88 -2.55
C GLN A 124 -2.24 -18.23 -1.65
N MET A 125 -1.55 -19.04 -0.83
CA MET A 125 -0.70 -18.56 0.27
C MET A 125 0.81 -18.65 -0.01
N ASN A 126 1.23 -18.59 -1.28
CA ASN A 126 2.65 -18.55 -1.63
C ASN A 126 3.24 -17.23 -1.10
N ARG A 127 4.35 -17.31 -0.35
CA ARG A 127 4.91 -16.14 0.31
C ARG A 127 6.43 -16.18 0.47
N ILE A 128 7.03 -15.01 0.46
CA ILE A 128 8.42 -14.77 0.86
C ILE A 128 8.41 -13.93 2.13
N LEU A 129 9.13 -14.39 3.15
CA LEU A 129 9.33 -13.65 4.38
C LEU A 129 10.69 -12.94 4.32
N VAL A 130 10.66 -11.60 4.41
CA VAL A 130 11.85 -10.76 4.55
C VAL A 130 11.85 -10.17 5.95
N ILE A 131 12.71 -10.70 6.82
CA ILE A 131 12.84 -10.25 8.21
C ILE A 131 13.67 -8.97 8.26
N GLU A 132 13.42 -8.11 9.23
CA GLU A 132 14.27 -6.93 9.49
C GLU A 132 15.74 -7.35 9.68
N GLY A 133 16.65 -6.52 9.16
CA GLY A 133 18.08 -6.83 9.10
C GLY A 133 18.48 -7.94 8.12
N THR A 134 17.59 -8.50 7.31
CA THR A 134 17.97 -9.42 6.22
C THR A 134 18.87 -8.70 5.23
N THR A 135 20.02 -9.30 4.88
CA THR A 135 20.91 -8.73 3.86
C THR A 135 20.41 -9.02 2.45
N PHE A 136 20.81 -8.21 1.49
CA PHE A 136 20.46 -8.43 0.09
C PHE A 136 20.90 -9.81 -0.41
N LYS A 137 22.09 -10.27 0.01
CA LYS A 137 22.58 -11.62 -0.30
C LYS A 137 21.60 -12.69 0.19
N GLN A 138 21.10 -12.58 1.42
CA GLN A 138 20.13 -13.52 1.99
C GLN A 138 18.79 -13.50 1.24
N LEU A 139 18.30 -12.32 0.87
CA LEU A 139 17.07 -12.17 0.08
C LEU A 139 17.19 -12.85 -1.29
N ILE A 140 18.30 -12.63 -2.00
CA ILE A 140 18.55 -13.26 -3.30
C ILE A 140 18.63 -14.79 -3.17
N GLU A 141 19.29 -15.31 -2.13
CA GLU A 141 19.36 -16.76 -1.90
C GLU A 141 17.99 -17.35 -1.53
N ALA A 142 17.14 -16.63 -0.80
CA ALA A 142 15.76 -17.05 -0.54
C ALA A 142 14.96 -17.12 -1.84
N LEU A 143 15.07 -16.10 -2.69
CA LEU A 143 14.41 -16.08 -4.00
C LEU A 143 14.90 -17.18 -4.92
N LYS A 144 16.21 -17.48 -4.95
CA LYS A 144 16.76 -18.57 -5.78
C LYS A 144 16.23 -19.94 -5.38
N LYS A 145 16.03 -20.18 -4.08
CA LYS A 145 15.59 -21.48 -3.54
C LYS A 145 14.09 -21.75 -3.70
N ASP A 146 13.28 -20.73 -3.95
CA ASP A 146 11.83 -20.89 -4.05
C ASP A 146 11.41 -21.36 -5.47
N ASP A 147 10.98 -22.60 -5.62
CA ASP A 147 10.57 -23.18 -6.91
C ASP A 147 9.32 -22.52 -7.53
N LEU A 148 8.57 -21.74 -6.75
CA LEU A 148 7.36 -21.05 -7.22
C LEU A 148 7.67 -19.70 -7.86
N VAL A 149 8.89 -19.17 -7.67
CA VAL A 149 9.33 -17.89 -8.25
C VAL A 149 10.04 -18.14 -9.58
N SER A 150 9.62 -17.45 -10.64
CA SER A 150 10.33 -17.46 -11.92
C SER A 150 11.60 -16.61 -11.83
N LYS A 151 12.73 -17.17 -12.29
CA LYS A 151 14.03 -16.52 -12.18
C LYS A 151 14.35 -15.73 -13.45
N GLU A 152 14.40 -14.41 -13.34
CA GLU A 152 14.74 -13.50 -14.43
C GLU A 152 16.04 -12.75 -14.11
N VAL A 153 16.20 -12.25 -12.88
CA VAL A 153 17.29 -11.33 -12.52
C VAL A 153 18.21 -11.84 -11.42
N VAL A 154 17.82 -12.81 -10.58
CA VAL A 154 18.62 -13.26 -9.42
C VAL A 154 19.95 -13.94 -9.79
N HIS A 155 20.11 -14.33 -11.05
CA HIS A 155 21.34 -14.92 -11.59
C HIS A 155 22.36 -13.86 -12.05
N LEU A 156 21.91 -12.62 -12.21
CA LEU A 156 22.75 -11.53 -12.69
C LEU A 156 23.71 -11.04 -11.59
N PRO A 157 24.88 -10.50 -11.97
CA PRO A 157 25.71 -9.70 -11.08
C PRO A 157 24.90 -8.52 -10.50
N TYR A 158 25.24 -8.09 -9.28
CA TYR A 158 24.45 -7.07 -8.55
C TYR A 158 24.31 -5.76 -9.31
N ASP A 159 25.34 -5.28 -9.99
CA ASP A 159 25.30 -4.05 -10.79
C ASP A 159 24.31 -4.16 -11.97
N GLN A 160 24.26 -5.32 -12.61
CA GLN A 160 23.33 -5.59 -13.71
C GLN A 160 21.90 -5.78 -13.20
N MET A 161 21.74 -6.42 -12.05
CA MET A 161 20.45 -6.59 -11.39
C MET A 161 19.84 -5.23 -11.01
N LEU A 162 20.63 -4.34 -10.39
CA LEU A 162 20.20 -2.99 -10.05
C LEU A 162 19.78 -2.19 -11.29
N LYS A 163 20.51 -2.31 -12.41
CA LYS A 163 20.13 -1.72 -13.70
C LYS A 163 18.82 -2.30 -14.23
N ALA A 164 18.63 -3.62 -14.19
CA ALA A 164 17.41 -4.28 -14.65
C ALA A 164 16.15 -3.88 -13.84
N LEU A 165 16.36 -3.54 -12.56
CA LEU A 165 15.34 -3.06 -11.63
C LEU A 165 15.16 -1.53 -11.66
N ASN A 166 15.92 -0.80 -12.49
CA ASN A 166 15.93 0.67 -12.54
C ASN A 166 16.25 1.33 -11.18
N ILE A 167 17.15 0.74 -10.40
CA ILE A 167 17.52 1.25 -9.08
C ILE A 167 18.71 2.23 -9.22
N PRO A 168 18.55 3.51 -8.82
CA PRO A 168 19.55 4.56 -9.02
C PRO A 168 20.57 4.63 -7.86
N TYR A 169 20.84 3.50 -7.20
CA TYR A 169 21.80 3.41 -6.09
C TYR A 169 22.93 2.45 -6.47
N ALA A 170 24.14 2.73 -5.96
CA ALA A 170 25.31 1.90 -6.24
C ALA A 170 25.29 0.54 -5.49
N HIS A 171 24.58 0.47 -4.36
CA HIS A 171 24.54 -0.71 -3.50
C HIS A 171 23.10 -1.12 -3.19
N PRO A 172 22.78 -2.43 -3.21
CA PRO A 172 21.43 -2.95 -3.03
C PRO A 172 20.97 -3.02 -1.56
N GLU A 173 21.88 -2.84 -0.59
CA GLU A 173 21.55 -3.06 0.81
C GLU A 173 20.57 -2.05 1.37
N GLY A 174 19.64 -2.55 2.20
CA GLY A 174 18.58 -1.76 2.81
C GLY A 174 17.53 -1.24 1.83
N LEU A 175 17.63 -1.55 0.53
CA LEU A 175 16.72 -1.04 -0.50
C LEU A 175 15.43 -1.85 -0.67
N PHE A 176 15.26 -2.96 0.06
CA PHE A 176 14.11 -3.85 -0.08
C PHE A 176 13.39 -3.97 1.27
N ALA A 177 12.09 -3.69 1.27
CA ALA A 177 11.34 -3.56 2.52
C ALA A 177 11.18 -4.92 3.24
N PRO A 178 11.39 -4.97 4.56
CA PRO A 178 11.09 -6.17 5.35
C PRO A 178 9.57 -6.31 5.52
N ASN A 179 9.02 -7.46 5.14
CA ASN A 179 7.64 -7.87 5.39
C ASN A 179 7.42 -9.34 4.95
N THR A 180 6.20 -9.84 5.15
CA THR A 180 5.69 -11.03 4.45
C THR A 180 5.01 -10.61 3.14
N TYR A 181 5.50 -11.14 2.03
CA TYR A 181 5.01 -10.84 0.68
C TYR A 181 4.34 -12.05 0.06
N PHE A 182 3.12 -11.89 -0.42
CA PHE A 182 2.38 -12.91 -1.15
C PHE A 182 2.57 -12.70 -2.65
N PHE A 183 2.78 -13.79 -3.38
CA PHE A 183 3.11 -13.72 -4.81
C PHE A 183 2.47 -14.87 -5.59
N ALA A 184 2.15 -14.61 -6.85
CA ALA A 184 1.57 -15.61 -7.74
C ALA A 184 2.56 -16.71 -8.09
N LYS A 185 2.10 -17.95 -8.26
CA LYS A 185 2.96 -19.00 -8.81
C LYS A 185 3.46 -18.59 -10.19
N GLY A 186 4.78 -18.65 -10.39
CA GLY A 186 5.44 -18.24 -11.63
C GLY A 186 5.71 -16.74 -11.74
N GLU A 187 5.40 -15.95 -10.71
CA GLU A 187 5.76 -14.53 -10.67
C GLU A 187 7.29 -14.35 -10.71
N THR A 188 7.76 -13.35 -11.45
CA THR A 188 9.20 -13.16 -11.64
C THR A 188 9.84 -12.52 -10.42
N ASP A 189 11.04 -12.96 -10.09
CA ASP A 189 11.90 -12.34 -9.08
C ASP A 189 12.10 -10.83 -9.33
N ARG A 190 12.14 -10.40 -10.60
CA ARG A 190 12.20 -9.00 -11.01
C ARG A 190 10.99 -8.21 -10.50
N LYS A 191 9.79 -8.74 -10.68
CA LYS A 191 8.56 -8.09 -10.22
C LYS A 191 8.51 -8.01 -8.70
N ILE A 192 8.84 -9.11 -8.02
CA ILE A 192 8.92 -9.17 -6.56
C ILE A 192 9.91 -8.11 -6.04
N LEU A 193 11.16 -8.13 -6.53
CA LEU A 193 12.19 -7.18 -6.11
C LEU A 193 11.80 -5.72 -6.41
N THR A 194 11.11 -5.47 -7.52
CA THR A 194 10.61 -4.12 -7.86
C THR A 194 9.56 -3.65 -6.85
N ASP A 195 8.59 -4.50 -6.48
CA ASP A 195 7.57 -4.17 -5.47
C ASP A 195 8.22 -3.90 -4.09
N LEU A 196 9.13 -4.77 -3.67
CA LEU A 196 9.88 -4.61 -2.41
C LEU A 196 10.67 -3.30 -2.38
N TYR A 197 11.29 -2.92 -3.50
CA TYR A 197 12.02 -1.66 -3.64
C TYR A 197 11.09 -0.44 -3.57
N GLN A 198 9.98 -0.45 -4.29
CA GLN A 198 9.01 0.65 -4.27
C GLN A 198 8.42 0.88 -2.89
N ARG A 199 8.12 -0.21 -2.16
CA ARG A 199 7.65 -0.16 -0.77
C ARG A 199 8.71 0.46 0.15
N GLN A 200 9.97 0.05 0.00
CA GLN A 200 11.06 0.61 0.80
C GLN A 200 11.24 2.10 0.53
N MET A 201 11.22 2.52 -0.74
CA MET A 201 11.36 3.93 -1.09
C MET A 201 10.21 4.76 -0.53
N LYS A 202 8.98 4.26 -0.58
CA LYS A 202 7.82 4.91 0.03
C LYS A 202 7.97 5.06 1.54
N ALA A 203 8.31 3.97 2.24
CA ALA A 203 8.51 4.01 3.69
C ALA A 203 9.65 4.98 4.07
N LEU A 204 10.72 5.00 3.28
CA LEU A 204 11.85 5.90 3.47
C LEU A 204 11.47 7.37 3.22
N ASP A 205 10.68 7.65 2.19
CA ASP A 205 10.17 8.99 1.90
C ASP A 205 9.24 9.49 3.00
N ASP A 206 8.33 8.64 3.47
CA ASP A 206 7.42 8.97 4.58
C ASP A 206 8.21 9.24 5.88
N ALA A 207 9.20 8.39 6.19
CA ALA A 207 10.07 8.59 7.36
C ALA A 207 10.93 9.86 7.23
N TRP A 208 11.45 10.14 6.03
CA TRP A 208 12.24 11.34 5.78
C TRP A 208 11.40 12.60 5.92
N ASN A 209 10.18 12.62 5.40
CA ASN A 209 9.29 13.78 5.50
C ASN A 209 8.83 14.06 6.93
N ASN A 210 8.69 13.02 7.76
CA ASN A 210 8.28 13.12 9.16
C ASN A 210 9.44 13.10 10.16
N ARG A 211 10.69 13.24 9.70
CA ARG A 211 11.89 13.16 10.55
C ARG A 211 11.97 14.33 11.52
N ALA A 212 12.70 14.12 12.63
CA ALA A 212 13.04 15.20 13.55
C ALA A 212 13.91 16.27 12.86
N ALA A 213 13.76 17.53 13.28
CA ALA A 213 14.63 18.62 12.84
C ALA A 213 16.09 18.37 13.27
N ASP A 214 17.03 18.99 12.55
CA ASP A 214 18.45 19.01 12.88
C ASP A 214 19.14 17.63 13.01
N LEU A 215 18.68 16.65 12.23
CA LEU A 215 19.38 15.37 12.09
C LEU A 215 20.63 15.52 11.23
N PRO A 216 21.75 14.85 11.58
CA PRO A 216 23.04 14.99 10.91
C PRO A 216 23.14 14.21 9.58
N TYR A 217 22.03 14.00 8.88
CA TYR A 217 21.97 13.26 7.62
C TYR A 217 21.78 14.22 6.46
N LYS A 218 22.56 14.06 5.39
CA LYS A 218 22.47 14.90 4.18
C LYS A 218 21.29 14.55 3.30
N ASN A 219 20.86 13.29 3.32
CA ASN A 219 19.77 12.78 2.50
C ASN A 219 19.13 11.53 3.15
N LYS A 220 18.00 11.09 2.58
CA LYS A 220 17.26 9.92 3.05
C LYS A 220 18.08 8.62 3.02
N TYR A 221 19.02 8.50 2.08
CA TYR A 221 19.87 7.30 1.98
C TYR A 221 20.86 7.21 3.15
N GLU A 222 21.44 8.32 3.60
CA GLU A 222 22.26 8.33 4.83
C GLU A 222 21.44 7.96 6.07
N ALA A 223 20.18 8.38 6.15
CA ALA A 223 19.28 7.96 7.22
C ALA A 223 18.99 6.45 7.16
N LEU A 224 18.82 5.88 5.97
CA LEU A 224 18.65 4.44 5.77
C LEU A 224 19.90 3.65 6.22
N ILE A 225 21.11 4.13 5.89
CA ILE A 225 22.36 3.52 6.37
C ILE A 225 22.39 3.51 7.90
N MET A 226 22.08 4.65 8.53
CA MET A 226 22.03 4.72 9.99
C MET A 226 20.98 3.76 10.58
N ALA A 227 19.80 3.67 9.97
CA ALA A 227 18.75 2.74 10.39
C ALA A 227 19.24 1.28 10.35
N SER A 228 19.98 0.89 9.30
CA SER A 228 20.55 -0.46 9.17
C SER A 228 21.57 -0.79 10.27
N ILE A 229 22.31 0.21 10.74
CA ILE A 229 23.27 0.06 11.84
C ILE A 229 22.52 -0.13 13.16
N ILE A 230 21.52 0.72 13.42
CA ILE A 230 20.71 0.65 14.64
C ILE A 230 20.02 -0.71 14.75
N GLU A 231 19.41 -1.17 13.65
CA GLU A 231 18.73 -2.47 13.54
C GLU A 231 19.63 -3.64 13.91
N LYS A 232 20.92 -3.59 13.55
CA LYS A 232 21.88 -4.66 13.86
C LYS A 232 22.51 -4.54 15.24
N GLU A 233 22.38 -3.39 15.91
CA GLU A 233 22.99 -3.16 17.22
C GLU A 233 22.15 -3.76 18.35
N THR A 234 20.81 -3.69 18.25
CA THR A 234 19.90 -4.24 19.27
C THR A 234 18.60 -4.71 18.65
N ASN A 235 18.10 -5.86 19.09
CA ASN A 235 16.76 -6.36 18.78
C ASN A 235 15.74 -5.99 19.86
N VAL A 236 16.10 -5.13 20.82
CA VAL A 236 15.24 -4.73 21.92
C VAL A 236 14.61 -3.37 21.61
N ASP A 237 13.31 -3.37 21.30
CA ASP A 237 12.57 -2.16 20.91
C ASP A 237 12.72 -0.98 21.89
N ALA A 238 12.77 -1.29 23.19
CA ALA A 238 12.93 -0.28 24.24
C ALA A 238 14.29 0.45 24.18
N GLU A 239 15.32 -0.17 23.60
CA GLU A 239 16.68 0.37 23.50
C GLU A 239 16.91 1.15 22.21
N LEU A 240 16.14 0.90 21.14
CA LEU A 240 16.31 1.52 19.81
C LEU A 240 16.41 3.05 19.88
N ARG A 241 15.57 3.69 20.71
CA ARG A 241 15.58 5.15 20.88
C ARG A 241 16.87 5.65 21.56
N GLN A 242 17.41 4.88 22.50
CA GLN A 242 18.64 5.26 23.20
C GLN A 242 19.86 5.07 22.30
N VAL A 243 19.95 3.92 21.61
CA VAL A 243 21.01 3.57 20.66
C VAL A 243 21.07 4.59 19.51
N SER A 244 19.93 4.87 18.87
CA SER A 244 19.83 5.90 17.83
C SER A 244 20.29 7.27 18.32
N GLY A 245 19.90 7.67 19.53
CA GLY A 245 20.35 8.92 20.16
C GLY A 245 21.87 8.99 20.35
N VAL A 246 22.52 7.88 20.73
CA VAL A 246 23.98 7.81 20.87
C VAL A 246 24.67 8.01 19.52
N PHE A 247 24.24 7.28 18.48
CA PHE A 247 24.85 7.40 17.16
C PHE A 247 24.66 8.78 16.53
N VAL A 248 23.48 9.38 16.67
CA VAL A 248 23.21 10.75 16.21
C VAL A 248 24.14 11.76 16.90
N ARG A 249 24.34 11.65 18.23
CA ARG A 249 25.25 12.54 18.96
C ARG A 249 26.70 12.36 18.52
N ARG A 250 27.17 11.11 18.35
CA ARG A 250 28.52 10.83 17.85
C ARG A 250 28.73 11.45 16.47
N LEU A 251 27.77 11.29 15.56
CA LEU A 251 27.86 11.83 14.21
C LEU A 251 27.89 13.37 14.21
N LYS A 252 27.08 14.04 15.05
CA LYS A 252 27.13 15.50 15.24
C LYS A 252 28.48 16.00 15.76
N LEU A 253 29.16 15.21 16.59
CA LEU A 253 30.48 15.53 17.13
C LEU A 253 31.64 15.13 16.20
N GLY A 254 31.35 14.57 15.01
CA GLY A 254 32.38 14.06 14.10
C GLY A 254 33.13 12.84 14.65
N MET A 255 32.55 12.14 15.64
CA MET A 255 33.14 10.93 16.21
C MET A 255 32.84 9.71 15.34
N ARG A 256 33.78 8.77 15.30
CA ARG A 256 33.54 7.44 14.71
C ARG A 256 32.39 6.74 15.46
N LEU A 257 31.51 6.05 14.74
CA LEU A 257 30.40 5.31 15.34
C LEU A 257 30.91 4.12 16.18
N GLN A 258 31.91 3.39 15.66
CA GLN A 258 32.54 2.23 16.30
C GLN A 258 31.53 1.15 16.71
N THR A 259 30.87 0.56 15.72
CA THR A 259 29.79 -0.42 15.89
C THR A 259 30.19 -1.72 15.20
N ASP A 260 30.17 -2.81 15.97
CA ASP A 260 30.58 -4.16 15.56
C ASP A 260 29.83 -4.65 14.30
N PRO A 261 28.50 -4.44 14.16
CA PRO A 261 27.77 -4.73 12.92
C PRO A 261 28.43 -4.24 11.63
N THR A 262 29.02 -3.05 11.62
CA THR A 262 29.66 -2.50 10.41
C THR A 262 30.97 -3.21 10.07
N VAL A 263 31.70 -3.66 11.10
CA VAL A 263 32.93 -4.45 10.93
C VAL A 263 32.57 -5.84 10.41
N ILE A 264 31.56 -6.48 11.00
CA ILE A 264 31.05 -7.78 10.54
C ILE A 264 30.61 -7.70 9.08
N TYR A 265 29.85 -6.67 8.71
CA TYR A 265 29.44 -6.46 7.33
C TYR A 265 30.64 -6.28 6.38
N GLY A 266 31.64 -5.49 6.78
CA GLY A 266 32.86 -5.28 5.99
C GLY A 266 33.76 -6.53 5.86
N MET A 267 33.69 -7.45 6.83
CA MET A 267 34.37 -8.74 6.75
C MET A 267 33.70 -9.72 5.77
N GLY A 268 32.38 -9.61 5.60
CA GLY A 268 31.61 -10.49 4.72
C GLY A 268 31.80 -11.96 5.08
N ASP A 269 32.10 -12.79 4.08
CA ASP A 269 32.28 -14.24 4.24
C ASP A 269 33.51 -14.62 5.09
N ARG A 270 34.38 -13.67 5.45
CA ARG A 270 35.51 -13.91 6.37
C ARG A 270 35.08 -13.98 7.84
N TYR A 271 33.89 -13.49 8.19
CA TYR A 271 33.42 -13.52 9.56
C TYR A 271 33.03 -14.94 9.99
N GLN A 272 33.69 -15.47 11.03
CA GLN A 272 33.47 -16.82 11.54
C GLN A 272 32.82 -16.83 12.94
N GLY A 273 32.13 -15.75 13.32
CA GLY A 273 31.42 -15.65 14.61
C GLY A 273 32.22 -14.95 15.73
N ASN A 274 33.41 -14.41 15.43
CA ASN A 274 34.16 -13.59 16.38
C ASN A 274 34.89 -12.45 15.66
N ILE A 275 35.04 -11.31 16.33
CA ILE A 275 35.79 -10.14 15.86
C ILE A 275 37.09 -10.08 16.65
N THR A 276 38.23 -10.13 15.96
CA THR A 276 39.54 -10.02 16.59
C THR A 276 40.04 -8.57 16.56
N ARG A 277 41.06 -8.27 17.37
CA ARG A 277 41.69 -6.94 17.37
C ARG A 277 42.33 -6.58 16.02
N GLN A 278 42.66 -7.56 15.19
CA GLN A 278 43.19 -7.33 13.85
C GLN A 278 42.10 -6.87 12.88
N ASP A 279 40.85 -7.30 13.09
CA ASP A 279 39.69 -6.91 12.27
C ASP A 279 39.22 -5.48 12.55
N LEU A 280 39.64 -4.89 13.68
CA LEU A 280 39.31 -3.53 14.12
C LEU A 280 40.36 -2.48 13.75
N ARG A 281 41.42 -2.86 13.02
CA ARG A 281 42.54 -1.99 12.64
C ARG A 281 42.39 -1.38 11.26
#